data_AF-A0A931RGC1-F1
#
_entry.id   AF-A0A931RGC1-F1
#
_cell.length_a   1.000
_cell.length_b   1.000
_cell.length_c   1.000
_cell.angle_alpha   90.00
_cell.angle_beta   90.00
_cell.angle_gamma   90.00
#
_symmetry.space_group_name_H-M   'P 1'
#
loop_
_entity.id
_entity.type
_entity.pdbx_description
1 polymer ?
#
loop_
_entity_poly.entity_id
_entity_poly.type
_entity_poly.pdbx_seq_one_letter_code
_entity_poly.pdbx_strand_id
1 'polypeptide(L)'
;MKPEEKEISQDIVNLVVTRLESLPRNMKVSIGALEGIGGSYSVSELIDSVRKQNAVGKQMVDIQMAYLRNFSRRSSLPGPVSV
;
A
#
# COMPACT_ATOMS: atom_id res chain seq x y z
N MET A 1 1.94 25.83 -12.46
CA MET A 1 1.11 25.31 -11.35
C MET A 1 1.87 24.14 -10.76
N LYS A 2 2.26 24.19 -9.47
CA LYS A 2 2.84 23.03 -8.78
C LYS A 2 1.67 22.07 -8.46
N PRO A 3 1.81 20.75 -8.64
CA PRO A 3 0.74 19.83 -8.25
C PRO A 3 0.56 19.96 -6.73
N GLU A 4 -0.67 20.21 -6.28
CA GLU A 4 -1.01 20.14 -4.86
C GLU A 4 -0.78 18.69 -4.41
N GLU A 5 0.20 18.47 -3.53
CA GLU A 5 0.37 17.18 -2.88
C GLU A 5 -0.85 16.94 -2.00
N LYS A 6 -1.82 16.17 -2.52
CA LYS A 6 -3.00 15.79 -1.77
C LYS A 6 -2.57 14.89 -0.61
N GLU A 7 -2.76 15.38 0.61
CA GLU A 7 -2.54 14.60 1.83
C GLU A 7 -3.44 13.36 1.83
N ILE A 8 -2.86 12.21 2.18
CA ILE A 8 -3.61 10.95 2.22
C ILE A 8 -4.48 10.96 3.48
N SER A 9 -5.76 10.59 3.33
CA SER A 9 -6.68 10.49 4.48
C SER A 9 -6.11 9.58 5.57
N GLN A 10 -6.24 10.01 6.83
CA GLN A 10 -5.74 9.27 7.99
C GLN A 10 -6.34 7.86 8.09
N ASP A 11 -7.58 7.66 7.64
CA ASP A 11 -8.22 6.34 7.63
C ASP A 11 -7.49 5.36 6.70
N ILE A 12 -7.04 5.85 5.54
CA ILE A 12 -6.26 5.07 4.58
C ILE A 12 -4.87 4.76 5.15
N VAL A 13 -4.24 5.75 5.78
CA VAL A 13 -2.95 5.55 6.47
C VAL A 13 -3.08 4.46 7.52
N ASN A 14 -4.09 4.55 8.39
CA ASN A 14 -4.33 3.57 9.45
C ASN A 14 -4.58 2.17 8.89
N LEU A 15 -5.40 2.04 7.84
CA LEU A 15 -5.65 0.77 7.17
C LEU A 15 -4.35 0.12 6.66
N VAL A 16 -3.51 0.91 5.97
CA VAL A 16 -2.24 0.42 5.42
C VAL A 16 -1.28 0.02 6.54
N VAL A 17 -1.18 0.82 7.60
CA VAL A 17 -0.35 0.52 8.78
C VAL A 17 -0.80 -0.78 9.44
N THR A 18 -2.08 -0.95 9.72
CA THR A 18 -2.62 -2.19 10.33
C THR A 18 -2.29 -3.42 9.47
N ARG A 19 -2.37 -3.29 8.15
CA ARG A 19 -2.00 -4.39 7.25
C ARG A 19 -0.49 -4.68 7.30
N LEU A 20 0.37 -3.67 7.36
CA LEU A 20 1.81 -3.86 7.52
C LEU A 20 2.15 -4.51 8.88
N GLU A 21 1.47 -4.11 9.96
CA GLU A 21 1.66 -4.68 11.30
C GLU A 21 1.27 -6.16 11.39
N SER A 22 0.37 -6.63 10.51
CA SER A 22 0.04 -8.06 10.40
C SER A 22 1.13 -8.91 9.72
N LEU A 23 2.14 -8.29 9.10
CA LEU A 23 3.23 -9.01 8.45
C LEU A 23 4.26 -9.52 9.47
N PRO A 24 4.95 -10.64 9.19
CA PRO A 24 6.05 -11.12 10.03
C PRO A 24 7.15 -10.06 10.17
N ARG A 25 7.63 -9.82 11.40
CA ARG A 25 8.62 -8.77 11.70
C ARG A 25 9.99 -8.99 11.03
N ASN A 26 10.33 -10.23 10.71
CA ASN A 26 11.55 -10.60 10.01
C ASN A 26 11.45 -10.44 8.48
N MET A 27 10.29 -10.04 7.96
CA MET A 27 10.08 -9.85 6.53
C MET A 27 10.72 -8.54 6.06
N LYS A 28 11.43 -8.61 4.93
CA LYS A 28 11.83 -7.45 4.15
C LYS A 28 10.95 -7.36 2.91
N VAL A 29 10.45 -6.16 2.65
CA VAL A 29 9.62 -5.88 1.49
C VAL A 29 10.48 -5.09 0.51
N SER A 30 10.66 -5.65 -0.68
CA SER A 30 11.30 -4.91 -1.76
C SER A 30 10.22 -4.08 -2.47
N ILE A 31 10.42 -2.76 -2.44
CA ILE A 31 9.67 -1.85 -3.30
C ILE A 31 10.51 -1.72 -4.56
N GLY A 32 9.94 -2.14 -5.69
CA GLY A 32 10.63 -2.16 -6.99
C GLY A 32 11.28 -0.82 -7.31
N ALA A 33 12.31 -0.86 -8.16
CA ALA A 33 13.09 0.32 -8.55
C ALA A 33 12.26 1.29 -9.40
N LEU A 34 11.41 2.07 -8.75
CA LEU A 34 10.96 3.35 -9.28
C LEU A 34 12.08 4.35 -9.07
N GLU A 35 12.27 5.21 -10.07
CA GLU A 35 13.36 6.18 -10.11
C GLU A 35 13.43 6.98 -8.79
N GLY A 36 14.51 6.79 -8.03
CA GLY A 36 14.73 7.46 -6.73
C GLY A 36 14.05 6.84 -5.49
N ILE A 37 13.29 5.74 -5.61
CA ILE A 37 12.50 5.14 -4.50
C ILE A 37 12.76 3.62 -4.33
N GLY A 38 13.73 3.06 -5.06
CA GLY A 38 14.04 1.63 -5.03
C GLY A 38 14.77 1.20 -3.75
N GLY A 39 14.38 0.07 -3.16
CA GLY A 39 15.03 -0.46 -1.97
C GLY A 39 14.36 -1.69 -1.35
N SER A 40 15.05 -2.28 -0.38
CA SER A 40 14.47 -3.28 0.53
C SER A 40 14.26 -2.65 1.89
N TYR A 41 13.02 -2.64 2.35
CA TYR A 41 12.63 -2.00 3.60
C TYR A 41 12.11 -3.05 4.58
N SER A 42 12.44 -2.89 5.85
CA SER A 42 11.77 -3.61 6.92
C SER A 42 10.33 -3.14 7.07
N VAL A 43 9.49 -3.97 7.68
CA VAL A 43 8.09 -3.61 8.00
C VAL A 43 8.03 -2.33 8.84
N SER A 44 8.95 -2.16 9.81
CA SER A 44 9.03 -0.95 10.65
C SER A 44 9.35 0.32 9.86
N GLU A 45 10.29 0.25 8.91
CA GLU A 45 10.65 1.40 8.06
C GLU A 45 9.51 1.80 7.14
N LEU A 46 8.74 0.82 6.64
CA LEU A 46 7.56 1.09 5.84
C LEU A 46 6.44 1.72 6.66
N ILE A 47 6.18 1.25 7.87
CA ILE A 47 5.18 1.84 8.76
C ILE A 47 5.53 3.31 9.05
N ASP A 48 6.79 3.60 9.41
CA ASP A 48 7.26 4.96 9.65
C ASP A 48 7.11 5.84 8.40
N SER A 49 7.50 5.31 7.23
CA SER A 49 7.39 6.02 5.95
C SER A 49 5.93 6.34 5.58
N VAL A 50 5.01 5.39 5.79
CA VAL A 50 3.57 5.57 5.55
C VAL A 50 2.99 6.61 6.49
N ARG A 51 3.34 6.58 7.79
CA ARG A 51 2.90 7.59 8.77
C ARG A 51 3.40 8.99 8.42
N LYS A 52 4.64 9.10 7.94
CA LYS A 52 5.24 10.36 7.48
C LYS A 52 4.74 10.82 6.11
N GLN A 53 3.98 9.97 5.40
CA GLN A 53 3.56 10.19 4.02
C GLN A 53 4.73 10.64 3.12
N ASN A 54 5.94 10.09 3.30
CA ASN A 54 7.07 10.40 2.43
C ASN A 54 6.94 9.67 1.08
N ALA A 55 7.87 9.87 0.14
CA ALA A 55 7.78 9.25 -1.19
C ALA A 55 7.60 7.71 -1.14
N VAL A 56 8.35 7.04 -0.28
CA VAL A 56 8.23 5.58 -0.04
C VAL A 56 6.86 5.22 0.54
N GLY A 57 6.40 5.99 1.52
CA GLY A 57 5.12 5.79 2.20
C GLY A 57 3.92 5.98 1.27
N LYS A 58 3.91 7.06 0.48
CA LYS A 58 2.87 7.31 -0.54
C LYS A 58 2.83 6.17 -1.56
N GLN A 59 4.00 5.75 -2.05
CA GLN A 59 4.10 4.62 -2.96
C GLN A 59 3.59 3.31 -2.34
N MET A 60 3.88 3.07 -1.06
CA MET A 60 3.40 1.89 -0.35
C MET A 60 1.88 1.90 -0.21
N VAL A 61 1.28 3.06 0.10
CA VAL A 61 -0.18 3.23 0.14
C VAL A 61 -0.79 2.91 -1.22
N ASP A 62 -0.22 3.44 -2.31
CA ASP A 62 -0.72 3.19 -3.66
C ASP A 62 -0.67 1.70 -4.03
N ILE A 63 0.42 1.01 -3.71
CA ILE A 63 0.56 -0.44 -3.92
C ILE A 63 -0.54 -1.20 -3.16
N GLN A 64 -0.77 -0.87 -1.88
CA GLN A 64 -1.76 -1.55 -1.06
C GLN A 64 -3.19 -1.27 -1.53
N MET A 65 -3.51 -0.04 -1.89
CA MET A 65 -4.82 0.33 -2.40
C MET A 65 -5.09 -0.27 -3.78
N ALA A 66 -4.07 -0.33 -4.65
CA ALA A 66 -4.17 -1.03 -5.93
C ALA A 66 -4.44 -2.53 -5.74
N TYR A 67 -3.75 -3.18 -4.79
CA TYR A 67 -4.01 -4.57 -4.42
C TYR A 67 -5.46 -4.78 -3.98
N LEU A 68 -5.97 -3.95 -3.06
CA LEU A 68 -7.35 -4.06 -2.57
C LEU A 68 -8.39 -3.84 -3.68
N ARG A 69 -8.22 -2.82 -4.52
CA ARG A 69 -9.12 -2.55 -5.65
C ARG A 69 -9.16 -3.71 -6.65
N ASN A 70 -8.01 -4.33 -6.92
CA ASN A 70 -7.92 -5.49 -7.81
C ASN A 70 -8.48 -6.76 -7.18
N PHE A 71 -8.44 -6.89 -5.85
CA PHE A 71 -9.10 -7.99 -5.16
C PHE A 71 -10.62 -7.89 -5.28
N SER A 72 -11.20 -6.72 -5.03
CA SER A 72 -12.65 -6.50 -5.15
C SER A 72 -13.19 -6.76 -6.56
N ARG A 73 -12.39 -6.54 -7.61
CA ARG A 73 -12.78 -6.86 -9.00
C ARG A 73 -12.82 -8.36 -9.30
N ARG A 74 -12.08 -9.19 -8.56
CA ARG A 74 -12.07 -10.64 -8.75
C ARG A 74 -13.09 -11.37 -7.90
N SER A 75 -13.54 -10.77 -6.80
CA SER A 75 -14.61 -11.33 -5.98
C SER A 75 -16.02 -11.13 -6.56
N SER A 76 -16.19 -10.32 -7.62
CA SER A 76 -17.41 -10.35 -8.44
C SER A 76 -17.34 -11.52 -9.43
N LEU A 77 -17.57 -12.74 -8.95
CA LEU A 77 -17.81 -13.90 -9.81
C LEU A 77 -19.11 -13.69 -10.62
N PRO A 78 -19.24 -14.26 -11.84
CA PRO A 78 -20.54 -14.34 -12.51
C PRO A 78 -21.53 -15.04 -11.58
N GLY A 79 -22.78 -14.58 -11.57
CA GLY A 79 -23.85 -15.14 -10.74
C GLY A 79 -23.99 -16.66 -10.87
N PRO A 80 -24.72 -17.31 -9.94
CA PRO A 80 -24.79 -18.77 -9.87
C PRO A 80 -25.12 -19.35 -11.25
N VAL A 81 -24.25 -20.24 -11.73
CA VAL A 81 -24.53 -21.02 -12.92
C VAL A 81 -25.78 -21.83 -12.61
N SER A 82 -26.88 -21.47 -13.26
CA SER A 82 -28.11 -22.27 -13.19
C SER A 82 -27.80 -23.59 -13.89
N VAL A 83 -27.81 -24.67 -13.11
CA VAL A 83 -27.78 -26.05 -13.60
C VAL A 83 -29.19 -26.43 -14.05
#